data_AF-A0A433D5N2-F1
#
_entry.id   AF-A0A433D5N2-F1
#
_cell.length_a   1.000
_cell.length_b   1.000
_cell.length_c   1.000
_cell.angle_alpha   90.00
_cell.angle_beta   90.00
_cell.angle_gamma   90.00
#
_symmetry.space_group_name_H-M   'P 1'
#
loop_
_entity.id
_entity.type
_entity.pdbx_description
1 polymer ?
#
loop_
_entity_poly.entity_id
_entity_poly.type
_entity_poly.pdbx_seq_one_letter_code
_entity_poly.pdbx_strand_id
1 'polypeptide(L)'
;MAHLPTCLDDFEKHAWKVLPPAHFGYYYSGADAETTLARNKAAYDRLLIRPKILVDVSRVTTETTILGQKISTPICVAPTAFQGMAHEDGEKATARACAFAKTVYCMATYSNTSIEDAYKAAQAASKDGDPMHWFQLYVETDRDGTKKLVQRAEKAGYKALVITVDRPRLGRRLADLR
;
A
#
# COMPACT_ATOMS: atom_id res chain seq x y z
N MET A 1 -10.93 19.95 20.33
CA MET A 1 -10.68 19.58 18.92
C MET A 1 -9.95 18.26 18.92
N ALA A 2 -10.39 17.27 18.13
CA ALA A 2 -9.60 16.05 17.97
C ALA A 2 -8.26 16.44 17.32
N HIS A 3 -7.15 16.07 17.95
CA HIS A 3 -5.82 16.34 17.40
C HIS A 3 -5.66 15.50 16.14
N LEU A 4 -5.59 16.15 14.97
CA LEU A 4 -5.27 15.45 13.74
C LEU A 4 -3.86 14.85 13.88
N PRO A 5 -3.62 13.60 13.48
CA PRO A 5 -2.27 13.03 13.44
C PRO A 5 -1.34 13.91 12.60
N THR A 6 -0.12 14.18 13.09
CA THR A 6 0.84 15.07 12.42
C THR A 6 1.99 14.33 11.76
N CYS A 7 2.21 13.07 12.14
CA CYS A 7 3.16 12.16 11.54
C CYS A 7 2.59 10.73 11.47
N LEU A 8 3.29 9.82 10.79
CA LEU A 8 2.85 8.42 10.65
C LEU A 8 2.73 7.70 12.01
N ASP A 9 3.62 8.00 12.96
CA ASP A 9 3.58 7.39 14.30
C ASP A 9 2.31 7.78 15.08
N ASP A 10 1.76 8.97 14.84
CA ASP A 10 0.50 9.39 15.46
C ASP A 10 -0.69 8.58 14.91
N PHE A 11 -0.67 8.23 13.62
CA PHE A 11 -1.65 7.33 13.03
C PHE A 11 -1.55 5.92 13.62
N GLU A 12 -0.33 5.39 13.79
CA GLU A 12 -0.11 4.08 14.40
C GLU A 12 -0.64 4.03 15.85
N LYS A 13 -0.33 5.06 16.65
CA LYS A 13 -0.85 5.21 18.03
C LYS A 13 -2.37 5.35 18.07
N HIS A 14 -2.96 6.02 17.08
CA HIS A 14 -4.42 6.12 16.99
C HIS A 14 -5.03 4.77 16.63
N ALA A 15 -4.48 4.07 15.64
CA ALA A 15 -4.92 2.74 15.22
C ALA A 15 -4.89 1.75 16.38
N TRP A 16 -3.84 1.77 17.22
CA TRP A 16 -3.75 0.95 18.43
C TRP A 16 -4.91 1.15 19.41
N LYS A 17 -5.47 2.37 19.48
CA LYS A 17 -6.58 2.69 20.39
C LYS A 17 -7.95 2.28 19.86
N VAL A 18 -8.11 2.16 18.54
CA VAL A 18 -9.42 2.01 17.90
C VAL A 18 -9.62 0.66 17.21
N LEU A 19 -8.54 -0.03 16.83
CA LEU A 19 -8.63 -1.35 16.22
C LEU A 19 -8.75 -2.46 17.28
N PRO A 20 -9.50 -3.54 17.00
CA PRO A 20 -9.46 -4.74 17.81
C PRO A 20 -8.01 -5.26 17.94
N PRO A 21 -7.60 -5.80 19.10
CA PRO A 21 -6.22 -6.25 19.33
C PRO A 21 -5.68 -7.22 18.28
N ALA A 22 -6.50 -8.18 17.82
CA ALA A 22 -6.12 -9.12 16.78
C ALA A 22 -5.88 -8.45 15.41
N HIS A 23 -6.71 -7.46 15.06
CA HIS A 23 -6.56 -6.73 13.80
C HIS A 23 -5.31 -5.85 13.84
N PHE A 24 -5.08 -5.14 14.94
CA PHE A 24 -3.86 -4.36 15.13
C PHE A 24 -2.62 -5.26 15.08
N GLY A 25 -2.64 -6.40 15.79
CA GLY A 25 -1.55 -7.38 15.79
C GLY A 25 -1.20 -7.90 14.39
N TYR A 26 -2.22 -8.18 13.57
CA TYR A 26 -2.03 -8.61 12.18
C TYR A 26 -1.26 -7.59 11.32
N TYR A 27 -1.58 -6.29 11.46
CA TYR A 27 -0.93 -5.24 10.69
C TYR A 27 0.43 -4.82 11.24
N TYR A 28 0.56 -4.78 12.57
CA TYR A 28 1.75 -4.27 13.24
C TYR A 28 2.92 -5.28 13.22
N SER A 29 2.61 -6.58 13.24
CA SER A 29 3.61 -7.61 13.56
C SER A 29 4.59 -7.95 12.44
N GLY A 30 5.80 -8.31 12.86
CA GLY A 30 6.83 -8.93 12.05
C GLY A 30 6.93 -10.44 12.27
N ALA A 31 7.93 -11.06 11.64
CA ALA A 31 8.23 -12.48 11.85
C ALA A 31 9.07 -12.71 13.12
N ASP A 32 8.75 -13.78 13.84
CA ASP A 32 9.44 -14.28 15.03
C ASP A 32 9.74 -13.19 16.07
N ALA A 33 11.01 -12.87 16.31
CA ALA A 33 11.44 -11.86 17.27
C ALA A 33 11.41 -10.42 16.72
N GLU A 34 10.90 -10.22 15.50
CA GLU A 34 10.72 -8.91 14.84
C GLU A 34 12.03 -8.12 14.64
N THR A 35 13.19 -8.79 14.73
CA THR A 35 14.52 -8.17 14.57
C THR A 35 14.65 -7.41 13.26
N THR A 36 14.15 -7.97 12.15
CA THR A 36 14.20 -7.31 10.84
C THR A 36 13.25 -6.12 10.77
N LEU A 37 12.07 -6.19 11.42
CA LEU A 37 11.13 -5.08 11.49
C LEU A 37 11.78 -3.85 12.16
N ALA A 38 12.44 -4.07 13.31
CA ALA A 38 13.19 -3.03 14.01
C ALA A 38 14.37 -2.50 13.18
N ARG A 39 15.13 -3.39 12.52
CA ARG A 39 16.26 -3.02 11.67
C ARG A 39 15.85 -2.18 10.46
N ASN A 40 14.67 -2.43 9.87
CA ASN A 40 14.18 -1.65 8.73
C ASN A 40 13.97 -0.17 9.09
N LYS A 41 13.36 0.11 10.26
CA LYS A 41 13.21 1.48 10.76
C LYS A 41 14.59 2.09 11.07
N ALA A 42 15.41 1.39 11.86
CA ALA A 42 16.74 1.87 12.29
C ALA A 42 17.77 2.03 11.15
N ALA A 43 17.54 1.45 9.98
CA ALA A 43 18.41 1.61 8.82
C ALA A 43 18.37 3.05 8.27
N TYR A 44 17.21 3.71 8.33
CA TYR A 44 17.06 5.09 7.85
C TYR A 44 17.83 6.09 8.72
N ASP A 45 17.92 5.86 10.03
CA ASP A 45 18.66 6.73 10.97
C ASP A 45 20.16 6.80 10.66
N ARG A 46 20.68 5.81 9.92
CA ARG A 46 22.10 5.74 9.52
C ARG A 46 22.38 6.58 8.27
N LEU A 47 21.35 7.00 7.54
CA LEU A 47 21.48 7.75 6.30
C LEU A 47 21.37 9.25 6.59
N LEU A 48 22.50 9.94 6.51
CA LEU A 48 22.54 11.39 6.71
C LEU A 48 22.37 12.13 5.37
N ILE A 49 21.48 13.12 5.37
CA ILE A 49 21.32 14.04 4.23
C ILE A 49 22.30 15.19 4.39
N ARG A 50 23.17 15.42 3.40
CA ARG A 50 24.01 16.62 3.35
C ARG A 50 23.25 17.75 2.64
N PRO A 51 22.72 18.75 3.36
CA PRO A 51 22.01 19.85 2.73
C PRO A 51 22.95 20.65 1.83
N LYS A 52 22.47 21.05 0.65
CA LYS A 52 23.16 21.99 -0.22
C LYS A 52 22.64 23.40 0.07
N ILE A 53 23.55 24.33 0.36
CA ILE A 53 23.21 25.73 0.65
C ILE A 53 23.17 26.55 -0.63
N LEU A 54 22.43 27.67 -0.61
CA LEU A 54 22.28 28.60 -1.74
C LEU A 54 21.74 27.95 -3.02
N VAL A 55 20.90 26.92 -2.89
CA VAL A 55 20.15 26.31 -3.99
C VAL A 55 18.78 26.97 -4.06
N ASP A 56 18.39 27.48 -5.23
CA ASP A 56 17.04 27.98 -5.45
C ASP A 56 16.03 26.83 -5.38
N VAL A 57 15.21 26.85 -4.33
CA VAL A 57 14.11 25.90 -4.09
C VAL A 57 12.75 26.62 -4.10
N SER A 58 12.65 27.79 -4.75
CA SER A 58 11.39 28.52 -4.90
C SER A 58 10.32 27.73 -5.65
N ARG A 59 10.72 26.73 -6.44
CA ARG A 59 9.85 25.77 -7.12
C ARG A 59 10.41 24.36 -6.97
N VAL A 60 9.76 23.55 -6.13
CA VAL A 60 10.08 22.12 -5.95
C VAL A 60 8.95 21.28 -6.50
N THR A 61 9.29 20.22 -7.21
CA THR A 61 8.34 19.21 -7.69
C THR A 61 8.80 17.82 -7.26
N THR A 62 7.85 16.98 -6.87
CA THR A 62 8.04 15.54 -6.62
C THR A 62 7.47 14.69 -7.76
N GLU A 63 6.97 15.31 -8.83
CA GLU A 63 6.47 14.58 -9.97
C GLU A 63 7.57 13.73 -10.60
N THR A 64 7.24 12.51 -10.99
CA THR A 64 8.17 11.59 -11.64
C THR A 64 7.43 10.63 -12.56
N THR A 65 8.16 9.70 -13.16
CA THR A 65 7.58 8.62 -13.96
C THR A 65 7.97 7.25 -13.41
N ILE A 66 7.07 6.28 -13.54
CA ILE A 66 7.31 4.87 -13.20
C ILE A 66 6.69 3.99 -14.28
N LEU A 67 7.50 3.09 -14.87
CA LEU A 67 7.08 2.25 -16.00
C LEU A 67 6.43 3.04 -17.16
N GLY A 68 6.94 4.24 -17.44
CA GLY A 68 6.43 5.13 -18.49
C GLY A 68 5.17 5.93 -18.11
N GLN A 69 4.67 5.80 -16.87
CA GLN A 69 3.48 6.49 -16.38
C GLN A 69 3.85 7.66 -15.48
N LYS A 70 3.19 8.81 -15.65
CA LYS A 70 3.42 9.99 -14.80
C LYS A 70 2.69 9.85 -13.46
N ILE A 71 3.37 10.19 -12.36
CA ILE A 71 2.83 10.24 -10.99
C ILE A 71 3.23 11.54 -10.31
N SER A 72 2.42 12.00 -9.35
CA SER A 72 2.64 13.31 -8.69
C SER A 72 3.70 13.28 -7.58
N THR A 73 4.08 12.08 -7.14
CA THR A 73 5.05 11.86 -6.04
C THR A 73 5.76 10.52 -6.25
N PRO A 74 7.02 10.33 -5.83
CA PRO A 74 7.71 9.04 -5.87
C PRO A 74 7.24 8.07 -4.78
N ILE A 75 6.07 8.31 -4.16
CA ILE A 75 5.53 7.53 -3.05
C ILE A 75 4.27 6.80 -3.52
N CYS A 76 4.30 5.47 -3.47
CA CYS A 76 3.21 4.58 -3.87
C CYS A 76 2.60 3.88 -2.65
N VAL A 77 1.37 3.39 -2.75
CA VAL A 77 0.76 2.55 -1.72
C VAL A 77 1.04 1.08 -2.02
N ALA A 78 1.74 0.43 -1.10
CA ALA A 78 2.14 -0.97 -1.18
C ALA A 78 0.95 -1.93 -0.95
N PRO A 79 1.01 -3.17 -1.48
CA PRO A 79 -0.07 -4.14 -1.31
C PRO A 79 -0.18 -4.60 0.15
N THR A 80 -1.31 -4.27 0.77
CA THR A 80 -1.67 -4.71 2.13
C THR A 80 -2.99 -5.45 2.07
N ALA A 81 -2.98 -6.69 2.56
CA ALA A 81 -4.14 -7.57 2.53
C ALA A 81 -5.18 -7.21 3.60
N PHE A 82 -6.44 -7.51 3.30
CA PHE A 82 -7.59 -7.40 4.18
C PHE A 82 -7.81 -6.00 4.80
N GLN A 83 -7.84 -4.92 4.01
CA GLN A 83 -7.96 -3.56 4.56
C GLN A 83 -9.32 -3.30 5.24
N GLY A 84 -10.32 -4.13 4.96
CA GLY A 84 -11.63 -4.11 5.62
C GLY A 84 -11.57 -4.34 7.13
N MET A 85 -10.50 -4.96 7.65
CA MET A 85 -10.32 -5.11 9.09
C MET A 85 -9.93 -3.81 9.80
N ALA A 86 -9.42 -2.82 9.06
CA ALA A 86 -9.06 -1.50 9.56
C ALA A 86 -10.23 -0.50 9.46
N HIS A 87 -11.00 -0.56 8.37
CA HIS A 87 -12.16 0.30 8.13
C HIS A 87 -13.10 -0.37 7.13
N GLU A 88 -14.41 -0.18 7.25
CA GLU A 88 -15.42 -0.85 6.40
C GLU A 88 -15.26 -0.57 4.90
N ASP A 89 -14.82 0.63 4.53
CA ASP A 89 -14.53 0.98 3.12
C ASP A 89 -13.29 0.26 2.55
N GLY A 90 -12.39 -0.23 3.40
CA GLY A 90 -11.19 -0.99 3.05
C GLY A 90 -10.45 -0.46 1.81
N GLU A 91 -10.23 -1.35 0.84
CA GLU A 91 -9.47 -1.02 -0.37
C GLU A 91 -10.12 0.05 -1.24
N LYS A 92 -11.44 0.28 -1.14
CA LYS A 92 -12.12 1.36 -1.89
C LYS A 92 -11.67 2.72 -1.39
N ALA A 93 -11.51 2.90 -0.07
CA ALA A 93 -11.00 4.14 0.50
C ALA A 93 -9.57 4.42 0.03
N THR A 94 -8.70 3.41 0.10
CA THR A 94 -7.31 3.50 -0.36
C THR A 94 -7.22 3.82 -1.85
N ALA A 95 -8.03 3.16 -2.68
CA ALA A 95 -8.08 3.40 -4.12
C ALA A 95 -8.51 4.83 -4.45
N ARG A 96 -9.54 5.36 -3.78
CA ARG A 96 -9.97 6.77 -3.92
C ARG A 96 -8.87 7.74 -3.49
N ALA A 97 -8.20 7.47 -2.37
CA ALA A 97 -7.11 8.31 -1.86
C ALA A 97 -5.93 8.36 -2.82
N CYS A 98 -5.54 7.23 -3.42
CA CYS A 98 -4.46 7.18 -4.41
C CYS A 98 -4.83 7.91 -5.71
N ALA A 99 -6.08 7.79 -6.17
CA ALA A 99 -6.57 8.55 -7.31
C ALA A 99 -6.54 10.06 -7.05
N PHE A 100 -7.00 10.49 -5.88
CA PHE A 100 -6.93 11.89 -5.45
C PHE A 100 -5.48 12.40 -5.38
N ALA A 101 -4.57 11.61 -4.81
CA ALA A 101 -3.15 11.93 -4.70
C ALA A 101 -2.37 11.77 -6.01
N LYS A 102 -3.01 11.26 -7.08
CA LYS A 102 -2.40 10.99 -8.38
C LYS A 102 -1.11 10.14 -8.27
N THR A 103 -1.19 9.06 -7.48
CA THR A 103 -0.12 8.08 -7.29
C THR A 103 -0.60 6.63 -7.47
N VAL A 104 0.33 5.67 -7.45
CA VAL A 104 0.06 4.26 -7.63
C VAL A 104 -0.63 3.66 -6.41
N TYR A 105 -1.75 2.98 -6.63
CA TYR A 105 -2.28 1.98 -5.70
C TYR A 105 -1.88 0.58 -6.16
N CYS A 106 -1.07 -0.14 -5.39
CA CYS A 106 -0.81 -1.56 -5.61
C CYS A 106 -1.76 -2.40 -4.75
N MET A 107 -2.78 -2.99 -5.37
CA MET A 107 -3.79 -3.80 -4.68
C MET A 107 -3.26 -5.21 -4.39
N ALA A 108 -3.50 -5.72 -3.19
CA ALA A 108 -3.11 -7.09 -2.81
C ALA A 108 -4.03 -8.16 -3.43
N THR A 109 -3.49 -9.35 -3.71
CA THR A 109 -4.30 -10.52 -4.09
C THR A 109 -5.37 -10.83 -3.04
N TYR A 110 -5.00 -10.74 -1.76
CA TYR A 110 -5.86 -11.03 -0.61
C TYR A 110 -6.55 -9.74 -0.10
N SER A 111 -7.43 -9.17 -0.93
CA SER A 111 -8.21 -7.97 -0.58
C SER A 111 -9.63 -8.33 -0.15
N ASN A 112 -10.29 -7.48 0.65
CA ASN A 112 -11.72 -7.64 0.95
C ASN A 112 -12.62 -7.17 -0.21
N THR A 113 -12.10 -6.29 -1.05
CA THR A 113 -12.79 -5.74 -2.23
C THR A 113 -12.38 -6.49 -3.51
N SER A 114 -13.29 -6.58 -4.48
CA SER A 114 -12.96 -7.11 -5.82
C SER A 114 -12.02 -6.17 -6.60
N ILE A 115 -11.24 -6.73 -7.54
CA ILE A 115 -10.35 -5.97 -8.44
C ILE A 115 -11.13 -4.85 -9.15
N GLU A 116 -12.32 -5.19 -9.65
CA GLU A 116 -13.17 -4.30 -10.42
C GLU A 116 -13.76 -3.19 -9.55
N ASP A 117 -14.20 -3.50 -8.34
CA ASP A 117 -14.82 -2.48 -7.47
C ASP A 117 -13.81 -1.51 -6.88
N ALA A 118 -12.59 -1.96 -6.58
CA ALA A 118 -11.51 -1.08 -6.17
C ALA A 118 -11.17 -0.09 -7.30
N TYR A 119 -11.08 -0.57 -8.54
CA TYR A 119 -10.84 0.28 -9.70
C TYR A 119 -11.97 1.28 -9.95
N LYS A 120 -13.23 0.83 -9.92
CA LYS A 120 -14.40 1.71 -10.05
C LYS A 120 -14.45 2.78 -8.96
N ALA A 121 -14.12 2.42 -7.72
CA ALA A 121 -14.06 3.37 -6.62
C ALA A 121 -13.03 4.48 -6.87
N ALA A 122 -11.84 4.12 -7.38
CA ALA A 122 -10.83 5.09 -7.78
C ALA A 122 -11.27 5.96 -8.96
N GLN A 123 -11.87 5.37 -9.99
CA GLN A 123 -12.39 6.11 -11.14
C GLN A 123 -13.43 7.15 -10.72
N ALA A 124 -14.35 6.79 -9.84
CA ALA A 124 -15.37 7.71 -9.34
C ALA A 124 -14.81 8.91 -8.55
N ALA A 125 -13.61 8.77 -7.97
CA ALA A 125 -12.91 9.84 -7.26
C ALA A 125 -11.89 10.60 -8.12
N SER A 126 -11.54 10.07 -9.30
CA SER A 126 -10.59 10.71 -10.21
C SER A 126 -11.25 11.91 -10.88
N LYS A 127 -10.61 13.08 -10.76
CA LYS A 127 -11.05 14.31 -11.45
C LYS A 127 -10.42 14.43 -12.84
N ASP A 128 -9.17 13.97 -12.99
CA ASP A 128 -8.40 14.03 -14.22
C ASP A 128 -7.63 12.71 -14.42
N GLY A 129 -7.98 11.98 -15.48
CA GLY A 129 -7.21 10.81 -15.92
C GLY A 129 -7.60 9.48 -15.28
N ASP A 130 -7.00 8.42 -15.82
CA ASP A 130 -7.24 7.03 -15.42
C ASP A 130 -6.46 6.70 -14.12
N PRO A 131 -7.07 6.06 -13.11
CA PRO A 131 -6.38 5.70 -11.89
C PRO A 131 -5.14 4.83 -12.13
N MET A 132 -4.05 5.12 -11.44
CA MET A 132 -2.83 4.34 -11.55
C MET A 132 -2.89 3.12 -10.62
N HIS A 133 -3.43 2.02 -11.11
CA HIS A 133 -3.56 0.78 -10.33
C HIS A 133 -2.58 -0.30 -10.79
N TRP A 134 -1.90 -0.91 -9.84
CA TRP A 134 -1.08 -2.12 -10.01
C TRP A 134 -1.70 -3.26 -9.21
N PHE A 135 -1.48 -4.49 -9.66
CA PHE A 135 -2.03 -5.67 -9.00
C PHE A 135 -0.89 -6.55 -8.49
N GLN A 136 -0.81 -6.70 -7.16
CA GLN A 136 0.08 -7.67 -6.56
C GLN A 136 -0.51 -9.06 -6.71
N LEU A 137 0.30 -9.99 -7.21
CA LEU A 137 -0.08 -11.37 -7.54
C LEU A 137 0.72 -12.37 -6.70
N TYR A 138 0.01 -13.23 -5.99
CA TYR A 138 0.54 -14.54 -5.56
C TYR A 138 0.23 -15.59 -6.63
N VAL A 139 1.26 -16.36 -7.02
CA VAL A 139 1.10 -17.47 -7.97
C VAL A 139 0.73 -18.73 -7.20
N GLU A 140 -0.58 -18.97 -7.08
CA GLU A 140 -1.14 -20.10 -6.35
C GLU A 140 -1.05 -21.40 -7.18
N THR A 141 -1.10 -22.56 -6.51
CA THR A 141 -1.04 -23.89 -7.17
C THR A 141 -2.06 -24.03 -8.29
N ASP A 142 -3.26 -23.47 -8.11
CA ASP A 142 -4.25 -23.31 -9.18
C ASP A 142 -3.80 -22.22 -10.17
N ARG A 143 -3.19 -22.66 -11.27
CA ARG A 143 -2.72 -21.79 -12.35
C ARG A 143 -3.86 -21.19 -13.17
N ASP A 144 -5.00 -21.86 -13.28
CA ASP A 144 -6.15 -21.33 -14.00
C ASP A 144 -6.83 -20.22 -13.20
N GLY A 145 -6.94 -20.37 -11.88
CA GLY A 145 -7.36 -19.32 -10.96
C GLY A 145 -6.43 -18.10 -11.03
N THR A 146 -5.11 -18.33 -10.97
CA THR A 146 -4.09 -17.28 -11.10
C THR A 146 -4.21 -16.54 -12.43
N LYS A 147 -4.38 -17.27 -13.55
CA LYS A 147 -4.58 -16.70 -14.88
C LYS A 147 -5.83 -15.82 -14.94
N LYS A 148 -6.94 -16.28 -14.35
CA LYS A 148 -8.19 -15.50 -14.30
C LYS A 148 -8.02 -14.18 -13.53
N LEU A 149 -7.23 -14.17 -12.45
CA LEU A 149 -6.93 -12.93 -11.72
C LEU A 149 -6.16 -11.93 -12.58
N VAL A 150 -5.14 -12.39 -13.32
CA VAL A 150 -4.39 -11.55 -14.26
C VAL A 150 -5.32 -10.95 -15.31
N GLN A 151 -6.12 -11.79 -15.97
CA GLN A 151 -7.07 -11.35 -17.00
C GLN A 151 -8.09 -10.33 -16.47
N ARG A 152 -8.54 -10.50 -15.22
CA ARG A 152 -9.44 -9.54 -14.55
C ARG A 152 -8.75 -8.21 -14.29
N ALA A 153 -7.52 -8.22 -13.78
CA ALA A 153 -6.74 -7.00 -13.55
C ALA A 153 -6.47 -6.24 -14.86
N GLU A 154 -6.04 -6.94 -15.91
CA GLU A 154 -5.83 -6.38 -17.24
C GLU A 154 -7.12 -5.76 -17.79
N LYS A 155 -8.24 -6.51 -17.77
CA LYS A 155 -9.54 -6.03 -18.25
C LYS A 155 -10.06 -4.84 -17.44
N ALA A 156 -9.80 -4.79 -16.14
CA ALA A 156 -10.20 -3.68 -15.29
C ALA A 156 -9.38 -2.41 -15.56
N GLY A 157 -8.19 -2.50 -16.18
CA GLY A 157 -7.36 -1.35 -16.54
C GLY A 157 -6.09 -1.19 -15.70
N TYR A 158 -5.74 -2.19 -14.87
CA TYR A 158 -4.50 -2.20 -14.10
C TYR A 158 -3.29 -2.17 -15.04
N LYS A 159 -2.27 -1.39 -14.68
CA LYS A 159 -1.13 -1.08 -15.57
C LYS A 159 0.10 -1.94 -15.35
N ALA A 160 0.18 -2.67 -14.24
CA ALA A 160 1.30 -3.56 -13.94
C ALA A 160 0.90 -4.69 -12.99
N LEU A 161 1.66 -5.78 -13.06
CA LEU A 161 1.65 -6.86 -12.08
C LEU A 161 2.87 -6.74 -11.17
N VAL A 162 2.67 -6.96 -9.87
CA VAL A 162 3.74 -7.06 -8.87
C VAL A 162 3.74 -8.49 -8.34
N ILE A 163 4.64 -9.32 -8.85
CA ILE A 163 4.69 -10.74 -8.46
C ILE A 163 5.48 -10.86 -7.16
N THR A 164 4.81 -11.28 -6.08
CA THR A 164 5.47 -11.49 -4.78
C THR A 164 6.06 -12.90 -4.73
N VAL A 165 7.38 -12.99 -4.56
CA VAL A 165 8.14 -14.25 -4.66
C VAL A 165 8.75 -14.73 -3.34
N ASP A 166 8.63 -13.94 -2.27
CA ASP A 166 9.23 -14.20 -0.96
C ASP A 166 8.31 -14.94 0.02
N ARG A 167 7.09 -15.31 -0.39
CA ARG A 167 6.09 -16.01 0.44
C ARG A 167 5.68 -17.38 -0.13
N PRO A 168 6.60 -18.35 -0.32
CA PRO A 168 6.21 -19.74 -0.64
C PRO A 168 5.52 -20.44 0.55
N ARG A 169 5.75 -19.92 1.76
CA ARG A 169 5.04 -20.21 3.01
C ARG A 169 4.84 -18.91 3.77
N LEU A 170 3.82 -18.86 4.62
CA LEU A 170 3.62 -17.72 5.50
C LEU A 170 4.71 -17.73 6.58
N GLY A 171 5.36 -16.58 6.80
CA GLY A 171 6.28 -16.39 7.91
C GLY A 171 5.57 -16.49 9.27
N ARG A 172 6.28 -16.94 10.31
CA ARG A 172 5.70 -17.11 11.64
C ARG A 172 5.56 -15.76 12.35
N ARG A 173 4.35 -15.25 12.47
CA ARG A 173 4.04 -14.02 13.23
C ARG A 173 3.43 -14.40 14.57
N LEU A 174 4.09 -14.05 15.67
CA LEU A 174 3.64 -14.51 17.00
C LEU A 174 2.37 -13.81 17.47
N ALA A 175 2.09 -12.59 16.98
CA ALA A 175 0.84 -11.89 17.29
C ALA A 175 -0.39 -12.59 16.72
N ASP A 176 -0.28 -13.19 15.52
CA ASP A 176 -1.38 -13.91 14.86
C ASP A 176 -1.71 -15.26 15.54
N LEU A 177 -0.80 -15.76 16.38
CA LEU A 177 -0.92 -17.06 17.07
C LEU A 177 -1.39 -16.94 18.53
N ARG A 178 -1.53 -15.73 19.06
CA ARG A 178 -1.87 -15.43 20.45
C ARG A 178 -3.27 -14.85 20.54
#